data_AF-A0A524NZ11-F1
#
_entry.id   AF-A0A524NZ11-F1
#
_cell.length_a   1.000
_cell.length_b   1.000
_cell.length_c   1.000
_cell.angle_alpha   90.00
_cell.angle_beta   90.00
_cell.angle_gamma   90.00
#
_symmetry.space_group_name_H-M   'P 1'
#
loop_
_entity.id
_entity.type
_entity.pdbx_description
1 polymer ?
#
loop_
_entity_poly.entity_id
_entity_poly.type
_entity_poly.pdbx_seq_one_letter_code
_entity_poly.pdbx_strand_id
1 'polypeptide(L)'
;MIALIGAILMSLLNKDQFTENITKVDWKVIFFFISLFLLIGNMMVNGSFDLIMSGLSKIQSDNLLAMAIGVLIVTSLLSGFLANSPTAIIGITLLTQLYGVDPPALIIIAFLLGINLGGNLMPQGAACDVMTLNIAIKNKVEGCTYKSLLKTGGMFALIHIVMCIIYIVLFFFIVG
;
A
#
# COMPACT_ATOMS: atom_id res chain seq x y z
N MET A 1 -15.00 -7.62 10.50
CA MET A 1 -16.09 -8.33 11.21
C MET A 1 -15.98 -8.21 12.73
N ILE A 2 -14.81 -8.42 13.34
CA ILE A 2 -14.65 -8.35 14.81
C ILE A 2 -15.08 -6.98 15.37
N ALA A 3 -14.71 -5.87 14.72
CA ALA A 3 -15.10 -4.52 15.15
C ALA A 3 -16.62 -4.28 15.12
N LEU A 4 -17.32 -4.79 14.11
CA LEU A 4 -18.78 -4.70 14.00
C LEU A 4 -19.48 -5.53 15.07
N ILE A 5 -19.00 -6.75 15.31
CA ILE A 5 -19.54 -7.62 16.37
C ILE A 5 -19.35 -6.94 17.73
N GLY A 6 -18.16 -6.40 18.02
CA GLY A 6 -17.90 -5.65 19.25
C GLY A 6 -18.79 -4.42 19.42
N ALA A 7 -19.01 -3.65 18.34
CA ALA A 7 -19.91 -2.49 18.36
C ALA A 7 -21.37 -2.89 18.64
N ILE A 8 -21.84 -3.97 18.01
CA ILE A 8 -23.20 -4.52 18.24
C ILE A 8 -23.34 -5.00 19.69
N LEU A 9 -22.35 -5.73 20.21
CA LEU A 9 -22.36 -6.23 21.58
C LEU A 9 -22.38 -5.08 22.61
N MET A 10 -21.52 -4.08 22.43
CA MET A 10 -21.52 -2.86 23.26
C MET A 10 -22.85 -2.11 23.20
N SER A 11 -23.48 -2.01 22.02
CA SER A 11 -24.77 -1.36 21.87
C SER A 11 -25.94 -2.12 22.49
N LEU A 12 -25.87 -3.46 22.51
CA LEU A 12 -26.88 -4.30 23.17
C LEU A 12 -26.78 -4.19 24.70
N LEU A 13 -25.56 -4.05 25.22
CA LEU A 13 -25.29 -3.85 26.64
C LEU A 13 -25.59 -2.42 27.11
N ASN A 14 -25.41 -1.41 26.25
CA ASN A 14 -25.70 -0.01 26.53
C ASN A 14 -26.52 0.63 25.38
N LYS A 15 -27.85 0.52 25.46
CA LYS A 15 -28.79 1.00 24.42
C LYS A 15 -28.75 2.51 24.19
N ASP A 16 -28.48 3.30 25.24
CA ASP A 16 -28.58 4.77 25.17
C ASP A 16 -27.40 5.43 24.43
N GLN A 17 -26.35 4.67 24.10
CA GLN A 17 -25.12 5.20 23.48
C GLN A 17 -24.96 4.85 22.00
N PHE A 18 -25.91 4.16 21.36
CA PHE A 18 -25.76 3.74 19.96
C PHE A 18 -25.51 4.92 19.02
N THR A 19 -26.33 5.96 19.10
CA THR A 19 -26.21 7.18 18.30
C THR A 19 -24.87 7.89 18.57
N GLU A 20 -24.43 7.89 19.83
CA GLU A 20 -23.15 8.49 20.25
C GLU A 20 -21.92 7.67 19.80
N ASN A 21 -22.08 6.36 19.63
CA ASN A 21 -21.02 5.49 19.14
C ASN A 21 -20.83 5.60 17.63
N ILE A 22 -21.92 5.80 16.88
CA ILE A 22 -21.87 6.04 15.42
C ILE A 22 -21.14 7.35 15.09
N THR A 23 -21.30 8.39 15.90
CA THR A 23 -20.60 9.68 15.68
C THR A 23 -19.11 9.61 16.00
N LYS A 24 -18.65 8.60 16.73
CA LYS A 24 -17.22 8.34 17.01
C LYS A 24 -16.50 7.65 15.85
N VAL A 25 -17.23 7.11 14.88
CA VAL A 25 -16.65 6.49 13.67
C VAL A 25 -15.98 7.57 12.81
N ASP A 26 -14.77 7.28 12.34
CA ASP A 26 -14.05 8.16 11.42
C ASP A 26 -14.56 7.98 9.99
N TRP A 27 -15.71 8.59 9.70
CA TRP A 27 -16.36 8.55 8.40
C TRP A 27 -15.46 9.05 7.27
N LYS A 28 -14.53 9.98 7.55
CA LYS A 28 -13.61 10.50 6.53
C LYS A 28 -12.69 9.42 5.99
N VAL A 29 -12.17 8.55 6.87
CA VAL A 29 -11.32 7.42 6.49
C VAL A 29 -12.11 6.41 5.65
N ILE A 30 -13.36 6.11 6.04
CA ILE A 30 -14.23 5.19 5.29
C ILE A 30 -14.49 5.72 3.88
N PHE A 31 -14.92 6.97 3.74
CA PHE A 31 -15.17 7.57 2.42
C PHE A 31 -13.90 7.68 1.57
N PHE A 32 -12.75 7.98 2.18
CA PHE A 32 -11.46 7.96 1.50
C PHE A 32 -11.18 6.60 0.85
N PHE A 33 -11.31 5.50 1.62
CA PHE A 33 -11.08 4.16 1.07
C PHE A 33 -12.12 3.80 -0.01
N ILE A 34 -13.41 4.11 0.18
CA ILE A 34 -14.43 3.88 -0.86
C ILE A 34 -14.04 4.58 -2.17
N SER A 35 -13.70 5.87 -2.11
CA SER A 35 -13.28 6.64 -3.28
C SER A 35 -11.99 6.09 -3.91
N LEU A 36 -11.03 5.66 -3.10
CA LEU A 36 -9.78 5.06 -3.56
C LEU A 36 -10.02 3.74 -4.31
N PHE A 37 -10.82 2.83 -3.76
CA PHE A 37 -11.15 1.56 -4.43
C PHE A 37 -12.00 1.77 -5.70
N LEU A 38 -12.92 2.74 -5.69
CA LEU A 38 -13.68 3.12 -6.89
C LEU A 38 -12.76 3.67 -7.99
N LEU A 39 -11.81 4.54 -7.64
CA LEU A 39 -10.81 5.06 -8.59
C LEU A 39 -10.03 3.90 -9.23
N ILE A 40 -9.58 2.96 -8.43
CA ILE A 40 -8.77 1.82 -8.88
C ILE A 40 -9.60 0.87 -9.75
N GLY A 41 -10.85 0.62 -9.38
CA GLY A 41 -11.81 -0.10 -10.22
C GLY A 41 -11.99 0.53 -11.59
N ASN A 42 -12.12 1.87 -11.65
CA ASN A 42 -12.22 2.59 -12.92
C ASN A 42 -10.92 2.54 -13.73
N MET A 43 -9.76 2.66 -13.08
CA MET A 43 -8.46 2.53 -13.75
C MET A 43 -8.26 1.14 -14.37
N MET A 44 -8.81 0.07 -13.74
CA MET A 44 -8.81 -1.30 -14.27
C MET A 44 -9.64 -1.45 -15.55
N VAL A 45 -10.74 -0.70 -15.67
CA VAL A 45 -11.65 -0.80 -16.83
C VAL A 45 -11.21 0.14 -17.98
N ASN A 46 -10.63 1.29 -17.68
CA ASN A 46 -10.32 2.34 -18.66
C ASN A 46 -8.88 2.23 -19.25
N GLY A 47 -8.22 1.08 -19.11
CA GLY A 47 -6.89 0.83 -19.70
C GLY A 47 -5.75 1.71 -19.14
N SER A 48 -5.95 2.41 -18.02
CA SER A 48 -4.89 3.21 -17.39
C SER A 48 -3.73 2.34 -16.89
N PHE A 49 -4.02 1.08 -16.52
CA PHE A 49 -2.99 0.11 -16.17
C PHE A 49 -2.17 -0.37 -17.36
N ASP A 50 -2.75 -0.37 -18.57
CA ASP A 50 -2.01 -0.74 -19.79
C ASP A 50 -0.88 0.26 -20.06
N LEU A 51 -1.02 1.53 -19.64
CA LEU A 51 0.06 2.53 -19.71
C LEU A 51 1.21 2.19 -18.76
N ILE A 52 0.91 1.82 -17.52
CA ILE A 52 1.91 1.39 -16.52
C ILE A 52 2.62 0.12 -17.02
N MET A 53 1.84 -0.83 -17.54
CA MET A 53 2.31 -2.07 -18.14
C MET A 53 3.24 -1.78 -19.33
N SER A 54 2.88 -0.85 -20.22
CA SER A 54 3.71 -0.46 -21.38
C SER A 54 5.04 0.19 -20.97
N GLY A 55 5.08 0.86 -19.81
CA GLY A 55 6.31 1.41 -19.23
C GLY A 55 7.22 0.31 -18.69
N LEU A 56 6.66 -0.65 -17.96
CA LEU A 56 7.38 -1.81 -17.43
C LEU A 56 7.85 -2.76 -18.55
N SER A 57 7.06 -2.96 -19.59
CA SER A 57 7.46 -3.78 -20.74
C SER A 57 8.54 -3.12 -21.60
N LYS A 58 8.71 -1.79 -21.56
CA LYS A 58 9.90 -1.14 -22.14
C LYS A 58 11.18 -1.40 -21.33
N ILE A 59 11.04 -1.69 -20.04
CA ILE A 59 12.14 -2.12 -19.15
C ILE A 59 12.45 -3.62 -19.35
N GLN A 60 11.63 -4.34 -20.13
CA GLN A 60 11.84 -5.71 -20.61
C GLN A 60 13.06 -5.77 -21.55
N SER A 61 14.22 -5.47 -20.98
CA SER A 61 15.50 -6.00 -21.39
C SER A 61 15.60 -7.44 -20.86
N ASP A 62 16.42 -8.28 -21.49
CA ASP A 62 16.70 -9.66 -21.09
C ASP A 62 17.32 -9.83 -19.68
N ASN A 63 17.20 -8.82 -18.82
CA ASN A 63 17.80 -8.75 -17.50
C ASN A 63 16.73 -8.86 -16.40
N LEU A 64 16.59 -10.07 -15.87
CA LEU A 64 15.68 -10.39 -14.77
C LEU A 64 15.91 -9.52 -13.53
N LEU A 65 17.16 -9.17 -13.23
CA LEU A 65 17.51 -8.32 -12.09
C LEU A 65 17.00 -6.89 -12.29
N ALA A 66 17.16 -6.33 -13.49
CA ALA A 66 16.65 -4.99 -13.80
C ALA A 66 15.12 -4.92 -13.68
N MET A 67 14.42 -5.95 -14.17
CA MET A 67 12.97 -6.06 -14.00
C MET A 67 12.57 -6.17 -12.53
N ALA A 68 13.26 -6.98 -11.72
CA ALA A 68 12.98 -7.11 -10.29
C ALA A 68 13.13 -5.77 -9.55
N ILE A 69 14.22 -5.04 -9.81
CA ILE A 69 14.43 -3.71 -9.22
C ILE A 69 13.34 -2.73 -9.69
N GLY A 70 12.96 -2.77 -10.98
CA GLY A 70 11.87 -1.96 -11.51
C GLY A 70 10.53 -2.24 -10.84
N VAL A 71 10.18 -3.52 -10.67
CA VAL A 71 8.96 -3.96 -9.96
C VAL A 71 8.98 -3.49 -8.50
N LEU A 72 10.11 -3.63 -7.79
CA LEU A 72 10.27 -3.14 -6.42
C LEU A 72 9.97 -1.65 -6.34
N ILE A 73 10.59 -0.82 -7.19
CA ILE A 73 10.44 0.64 -7.16
C ILE A 73 9.01 1.05 -7.50
N VAL A 74 8.45 0.52 -8.59
CA VAL A 74 7.11 0.88 -9.05
C VAL A 74 6.07 0.50 -8.01
N THR A 75 6.14 -0.72 -7.47
CA THR A 75 5.17 -1.18 -6.46
C THR A 75 5.35 -0.48 -5.12
N SER A 76 6.59 -0.10 -4.75
CA SER A 76 6.82 0.74 -3.57
C SER A 76 6.14 2.09 -3.70
N LEU A 77 6.35 2.78 -4.83
CA LEU A 77 5.75 4.08 -5.09
C LEU A 77 4.22 3.98 -5.12
N LEU A 78 3.68 3.02 -5.88
CA LEU A 78 2.23 2.80 -5.94
C LEU A 78 1.64 2.52 -4.55
N SER A 79 2.29 1.68 -3.75
CA SER A 79 1.83 1.36 -2.39
C SER A 79 1.81 2.59 -1.47
N GLY A 80 2.79 3.48 -1.59
CA GLY A 80 2.80 4.74 -0.85
C GLY A 80 1.60 5.65 -1.15
N PHE A 81 1.07 5.62 -2.38
CA PHE A 81 -0.09 6.43 -2.78
C PHE A 81 -1.43 5.71 -2.59
N LEU A 82 -1.48 4.42 -2.92
CA LEU A 82 -2.71 3.64 -3.08
C LEU A 82 -2.95 2.67 -1.94
N ALA A 83 -2.05 2.61 -0.95
CA ALA A 83 -1.98 1.58 0.08
C ALA A 83 -1.65 0.16 -0.46
N ASN A 84 -1.33 -0.73 0.48
CA ASN A 84 -0.85 -2.07 0.16
C ASN A 84 -1.91 -2.92 -0.56
N SER A 85 -3.15 -2.93 -0.07
CA SER A 85 -4.20 -3.83 -0.61
C SER A 85 -4.55 -3.53 -2.06
N PRO A 86 -4.78 -2.26 -2.47
CA PRO A 86 -5.08 -1.99 -3.86
C PRO A 86 -3.86 -2.18 -4.78
N THR A 87 -2.66 -1.84 -4.31
CA THR A 87 -1.41 -2.09 -5.05
C THR A 87 -1.19 -3.59 -5.29
N ALA A 88 -1.59 -4.44 -4.34
CA ALA A 88 -1.55 -5.90 -4.51
C ALA A 88 -2.44 -6.38 -5.66
N ILE A 89 -3.67 -5.87 -5.76
CA ILE A 89 -4.59 -6.21 -6.86
C ILE A 89 -3.95 -5.85 -8.20
N ILE A 90 -3.46 -4.61 -8.31
CA ILE A 90 -2.81 -4.09 -9.52
C ILE A 90 -1.62 -4.96 -9.91
N GLY A 91 -0.74 -5.23 -8.96
CA GLY A 91 0.48 -5.95 -9.26
C GLY A 91 0.27 -7.42 -9.55
N ILE A 92 -0.68 -8.09 -8.89
CA ILE A 92 -1.04 -9.48 -9.26
C ILE A 92 -1.56 -9.52 -10.70
N THR A 93 -2.41 -8.58 -11.10
CA THR A 93 -2.88 -8.48 -12.49
C THR A 93 -1.71 -8.27 -13.46
N LEU A 94 -0.81 -7.31 -13.17
CA LEU A 94 0.37 -7.04 -13.99
C LEU A 94 1.28 -8.27 -14.11
N LEU A 95 1.62 -8.92 -12.99
CA LEU A 95 2.47 -10.11 -12.98
C LEU A 95 1.85 -11.27 -13.75
N THR A 96 0.52 -11.45 -13.63
CA THR A 96 -0.21 -12.50 -14.36
C THR A 96 -0.20 -12.23 -15.86
N GLN A 97 -0.32 -10.97 -16.28
CA GLN A 97 -0.25 -10.63 -17.71
C GLN A 97 1.17 -10.75 -18.29
N LEU A 98 2.21 -10.47 -17.50
CA LEU A 98 3.61 -10.56 -17.95
C LEU A 98 4.17 -11.99 -17.94
N TYR A 99 3.81 -12.80 -16.95
CA TYR A 99 4.43 -14.11 -16.71
C TYR A 99 3.43 -15.27 -16.62
N GLY A 100 2.13 -15.02 -16.72
CA GLY A 100 1.11 -16.03 -16.48
C GLY A 100 1.00 -16.40 -15.01
N VAL A 101 0.70 -17.68 -14.73
CA VAL A 101 0.48 -18.19 -13.37
C VAL A 101 1.75 -18.48 -12.57
N ASP A 102 2.94 -18.41 -13.20
CA ASP A 102 4.21 -18.76 -12.54
C ASP A 102 5.30 -17.69 -12.78
N PRO A 103 5.20 -16.50 -12.15
CA PRO A 103 6.24 -15.49 -12.24
C PRO A 103 7.55 -15.95 -11.59
N PRO A 104 8.72 -15.52 -12.10
CA PRO A 104 10.00 -15.86 -11.48
C PRO A 104 10.05 -15.46 -10.01
N ALA A 105 10.63 -16.31 -9.16
CA ALA A 105 10.69 -16.08 -7.71
C ALA A 105 11.27 -14.71 -7.33
N LEU A 106 12.30 -14.24 -8.04
CA LEU A 106 12.90 -12.92 -7.83
C LEU A 106 11.89 -11.78 -8.02
N ILE A 107 11.01 -11.89 -9.02
CA ILE A 107 9.97 -10.89 -9.31
C ILE A 107 8.91 -10.90 -8.21
N ILE A 108 8.50 -12.08 -7.74
CA ILE A 108 7.54 -12.22 -6.64
C ILE A 108 8.12 -11.61 -5.36
N ILE A 109 9.39 -11.90 -5.05
CA ILE A 109 10.09 -11.33 -3.89
C ILE A 109 10.14 -9.80 -3.99
N ALA A 110 10.56 -9.27 -5.14
CA ALA A 110 10.62 -7.83 -5.37
C ALA A 110 9.25 -7.14 -5.21
N PHE A 111 8.21 -7.77 -5.75
CA PHE A 111 6.83 -7.32 -5.64
C PHE A 111 6.33 -7.28 -4.19
N LEU A 112 6.54 -8.37 -3.44
CA LEU A 112 6.13 -8.47 -2.04
C LEU A 112 6.86 -7.46 -1.16
N LEU A 113 8.17 -7.29 -1.36
CA LEU A 113 8.95 -6.28 -0.65
C LEU A 113 8.43 -4.87 -0.94
N GLY A 114 8.18 -4.57 -2.22
CA GLY A 114 7.76 -3.24 -2.63
C GLY A 114 6.40 -2.85 -2.07
N ILE A 115 5.40 -3.74 -2.13
CA ILE A 115 4.08 -3.47 -1.55
C ILE A 115 4.15 -3.20 -0.05
N ASN A 116 4.85 -4.05 0.69
CA ASN A 116 4.82 -3.99 2.15
C ASN A 116 5.63 -2.81 2.72
N LEU A 117 6.69 -2.40 2.04
CA LEU A 117 7.55 -1.30 2.47
C LEU A 117 7.09 0.05 1.91
N GLY A 118 6.54 0.05 0.71
CA GLY A 118 6.12 1.26 0.00
C GLY A 118 5.02 2.04 0.69
N GLY A 119 4.09 1.37 1.38
CA GLY A 119 3.00 2.02 2.13
C GLY A 119 3.49 3.01 3.19
N ASN A 120 4.73 2.88 3.66
CA ASN A 120 5.34 3.77 4.65
C ASN A 120 5.97 5.04 4.03
N LEU A 121 6.02 5.15 2.70
CA LEU A 121 6.56 6.34 2.02
C LEU A 121 5.72 7.58 2.29
N MET A 122 4.41 7.41 2.47
CA MET A 122 3.48 8.51 2.73
C MET A 122 2.45 8.12 3.78
N PRO A 123 2.03 9.04 4.66
CA PRO A 123 1.06 8.73 5.72
C PRO A 123 -0.28 8.16 5.22
N GLN A 124 -0.71 8.47 4.00
CA GLN A 124 -1.91 7.92 3.38
C GLN A 124 -1.75 6.51 2.81
N GLY A 125 -0.52 6.02 2.67
CA GLY A 125 -0.23 4.66 2.21
C GLY A 125 -0.61 3.59 3.23
N ALA A 126 -0.82 3.96 4.50
CA ALA A 126 -1.33 3.07 5.53
C ALA A 126 -2.55 3.64 6.24
N ALA A 127 -3.62 2.86 6.32
CA ALA A 127 -4.83 3.23 7.06
C ALA A 127 -4.53 3.59 8.53
N CYS A 128 -3.60 2.86 9.15
CA CYS A 128 -3.15 3.06 10.51
C CYS A 128 -2.47 4.42 10.72
N ASP A 129 -1.72 4.91 9.74
CA ASP A 129 -1.00 6.18 9.82
C ASP A 129 -1.97 7.37 9.70
N VAL A 130 -2.94 7.28 8.80
CA VAL A 130 -4.04 8.27 8.70
C VAL A 130 -4.86 8.30 9.99
N MET A 131 -5.20 7.13 10.53
CA MET A 131 -5.94 7.03 11.80
C MET A 131 -5.13 7.64 12.96
N THR A 132 -3.84 7.29 13.06
CA THR A 132 -2.92 7.85 14.06
C THR A 132 -2.85 9.37 13.96
N LEU A 133 -2.70 9.89 12.74
CA LEU A 133 -2.65 11.33 12.48
C LEU A 133 -3.96 12.02 12.89
N ASN A 134 -5.12 11.44 12.55
CA ASN A 134 -6.42 12.00 12.94
C ASN A 134 -6.60 12.03 14.47
N ILE A 135 -6.21 10.97 15.17
CA ILE A 135 -6.26 10.90 16.63
C ILE A 135 -5.28 11.91 17.25
N ALA A 136 -4.07 12.04 16.71
CA ALA A 136 -3.08 12.99 17.19
C ALA A 136 -3.53 14.44 17.03
N ILE A 137 -4.08 14.80 15.87
CA ILE A 137 -4.65 16.13 15.60
C ILE A 137 -5.82 16.41 16.57
N LYS A 138 -6.71 15.43 16.77
CA LYS A 138 -7.86 15.57 17.69
C LYS A 138 -7.43 15.82 19.14
N ASN A 139 -6.34 15.18 19.58
CA ASN A 139 -5.80 15.32 20.93
C ASN A 139 -4.72 16.41 21.06
N LYS A 140 -4.46 17.20 20.01
CA LYS A 140 -3.43 18.26 19.99
C LYS A 140 -2.03 17.77 20.40
N VAL A 141 -1.67 16.56 19.98
CA VAL A 141 -0.36 15.98 20.26
C VAL A 141 0.72 16.76 19.51
N GLU A 142 1.66 17.34 20.24
CA GLU A 142 2.77 18.07 19.64
C GLU A 142 3.72 17.13 18.88
N GLY A 143 4.26 17.61 17.75
CA GLY A 143 5.22 16.85 16.94
C GLY A 143 4.61 15.78 16.02
N CYS A 144 3.35 15.39 16.22
CA CYS A 144 2.66 14.41 15.37
C CYS A 144 1.83 15.12 14.29
N THR A 145 2.48 15.45 13.18
CA THR A 145 1.87 16.12 12.03
C THR A 145 2.12 15.33 10.75
N TYR A 146 1.32 15.56 9.71
CA TYR A 146 1.51 14.94 8.40
C TYR A 146 2.96 15.09 7.90
N LYS A 147 3.55 16.29 8.04
CA LYS A 147 4.94 16.56 7.65
C LYS A 147 5.95 15.75 8.47
N SER A 148 5.70 15.59 9.77
CA SER A 148 6.57 14.81 10.66
C SER A 148 6.55 13.33 10.31
N LEU A 149 5.36 12.75 10.10
CA LEU A 149 5.22 11.36 9.64
C LEU A 149 5.80 11.16 8.25
N LEU A 150 5.50 12.05 7.29
CA LEU A 150 6.05 11.96 5.94
C LEU A 150 7.58 11.99 5.94
N LYS A 151 8.18 12.90 6.71
CA LYS A 151 9.64 13.02 6.80
C LYS A 151 10.24 11.78 7.46
N THR A 152 9.70 11.36 8.59
CA THR A 152 10.29 10.27 9.40
C THR A 152 10.01 8.92 8.74
N GLY A 153 8.73 8.60 8.50
CA GLY A 153 8.30 7.36 7.86
C GLY A 153 8.87 7.22 6.45
N GLY A 154 8.79 8.27 5.64
CA GLY A 154 9.35 8.26 4.29
C GLY A 154 10.88 8.06 4.27
N MET A 155 11.62 8.65 5.21
CA MET A 155 13.06 8.44 5.32
C MET A 155 13.40 6.99 5.70
N PHE A 156 12.68 6.40 6.67
CA PHE A 156 12.86 4.99 7.00
C PHE A 156 12.47 4.08 5.82
N ALA A 157 11.36 4.36 5.14
CA ALA A 157 10.92 3.59 3.98
C ALA A 157 11.97 3.59 2.86
N LEU A 158 12.57 4.75 2.55
CA LEU A 158 13.64 4.85 1.56
C LEU A 158 14.87 4.01 1.95
N ILE A 159 15.29 4.05 3.22
CA ILE A 159 16.41 3.23 3.70
C ILE A 159 16.09 1.74 3.51
N HIS A 160 14.87 1.30 3.86
CA HIS A 160 14.47 -0.09 3.67
C HIS A 160 14.39 -0.48 2.20
N ILE A 161 13.88 0.38 1.31
CA ILE A 161 13.85 0.12 -0.13
C ILE A 161 15.28 -0.06 -0.67
N VAL A 162 16.22 0.77 -0.24
CA VAL A 162 17.65 0.61 -0.62
C VAL A 162 18.21 -0.72 -0.11
N MET A 163 17.93 -1.09 1.15
CA MET A 163 18.32 -2.40 1.69
C MET A 163 17.70 -3.56 0.89
N CYS A 164 16.45 -3.42 0.45
CA CYS A 164 15.79 -4.41 -0.39
C CYS A 164 16.40 -4.51 -1.79
N ILE A 165 16.85 -3.41 -2.39
CA ILE A 165 17.60 -3.45 -3.66
C ILE A 165 18.89 -4.28 -3.45
N ILE A 166 19.65 -4.01 -2.39
CA ILE A 166 20.86 -4.78 -2.06
C ILE A 166 20.52 -6.26 -1.88
N TYR A 167 19.45 -6.57 -1.14
CA TYR A 167 18.99 -7.94 -0.93
C TYR A 167 18.62 -8.65 -2.25
N ILE A 168 17.87 -7.99 -3.14
CA ILE A 168 17.49 -8.55 -4.45
C ILE A 168 18.73 -8.83 -5.30
N VAL A 169 19.70 -7.90 -5.32
CA VAL A 169 20.96 -8.09 -6.05
C VAL A 169 21.74 -9.27 -5.50
N LEU A 170 21.90 -9.38 -4.19
CA LEU A 170 22.59 -10.50 -3.55
C LEU A 170 21.87 -11.84 -3.80
N PHE A 171 20.54 -11.85 -3.67
CA PHE A 171 19.73 -13.04 -3.92
C PHE A 171 19.89 -13.53 -5.36
N PHE A 172 19.89 -12.61 -6.33
CA PHE A 172 20.09 -12.93 -7.74
C PHE A 172 21.44 -13.61 -7.99
N PHE A 173 22.53 -13.17 -7.37
CA PHE A 173 23.86 -13.78 -7.55
C PHE A 173 24.09 -15.08 -6.78
N ILE A 174 23.32 -15.34 -5.72
CA ILE A 174 23.47 -16.56 -4.90
C ILE A 174 22.60 -17.71 -5.44
N VAL A 175 21.40 -17.39 -5.91
CA VAL A 175 20.39 -18.38 -6.32
C VAL A 175 20.26 -18.49 -7.84
N GLY A 176 20.60 -17.44 -8.58
CA GLY A 176 20.63 -17.42 -10.05
C GLY A 176 21.99 -17.82 -10.60
#